data_AF-A0A7R7WIJ2-F1
#
_entry.id   AF-A0A7R7WIJ2-F1
#
_cell.length_a   1.000
_cell.length_b   1.000
_cell.length_c   1.000
_cell.angle_alpha   90.00
_cell.angle_beta   90.00
_cell.angle_gamma   90.00
#
_symmetry.space_group_name_H-M   'P 1'
#
loop_
_entity.id
_entity.type
_entity.pdbx_description
1 polymer ?
#
loop_
_entity_poly.entity_id
_entity_poly.type
_entity_poly.pdbx_seq_one_letter_code
_entity_poly.pdbx_strand_id
1 'polypeptide(L)'
;MRVEAQILNFMYSTNDSQWSPNNLSYMCRTAADLESQIDHWSRNRPSIIHFEEWDSAPRFELTYNLQARVLQLRSWLYRPFVYYAIHHDSGQINENEEAKKFMRKAIECSFHMINSKATQHRHHGTWFVARGVLSSALLIIAAVKADKGLVDYLADWPDLLDQAIRSSTHWASEARDLAYAAVVLANLKEKLCT
;
A
#
# COMPACT_ATOMS: atom_id res chain seq x y z
N MET A 1 -4.97 4.36 -17.42
CA MET A 1 -5.91 5.37 -16.85
C MET A 1 -5.12 6.65 -16.58
N ARG A 2 -5.62 7.86 -16.88
CA ARG A 2 -4.81 9.10 -16.82
C ARG A 2 -4.16 9.35 -15.45
N VAL A 3 -4.93 9.12 -14.38
CA VAL A 3 -4.48 9.33 -12.99
C VAL A 3 -3.31 8.43 -12.60
N GLU A 4 -3.29 7.18 -13.07
CA GLU A 4 -2.18 6.25 -12.82
C GLU A 4 -0.86 6.78 -13.38
N ALA A 5 -0.86 7.21 -14.64
CA ALA A 5 0.33 7.75 -15.28
C ALA A 5 0.80 9.01 -14.54
N GLN A 6 -0.13 9.84 -14.06
CA GLN A 6 0.19 11.01 -13.25
C GLN A 6 0.82 10.60 -11.91
N ILE A 7 0.28 9.61 -11.20
CA ILE A 7 0.87 9.09 -9.96
C ILE A 7 2.30 8.61 -10.22
N LEU A 8 2.51 7.76 -11.23
CA LEU A 8 3.83 7.23 -11.55
C LEU A 8 4.82 8.35 -11.93
N ASN A 9 4.39 9.34 -12.72
CA ASN A 9 5.26 10.43 -13.15
C ASN A 9 5.59 11.42 -12.04
N PHE A 10 4.63 11.77 -11.18
CA PHE A 10 4.85 12.77 -10.14
C PHE A 10 5.44 12.20 -8.86
N MET A 11 5.12 10.95 -8.54
CA MET A 11 5.51 10.31 -7.28
C MET A 11 6.66 9.31 -7.45
N TYR A 12 6.94 8.83 -8.67
CA TYR A 12 7.93 7.76 -8.93
C TYR A 12 8.80 8.03 -10.17
N SER A 13 9.07 9.29 -10.50
CA SER A 13 10.02 9.55 -11.60
C SER A 13 11.43 9.07 -11.22
N THR A 14 12.32 9.05 -12.21
CA THR A 14 13.60 8.33 -12.22
C THR A 14 14.64 8.70 -11.14
N ASN A 15 14.36 9.60 -10.19
CA ASN A 15 15.33 9.99 -9.17
C ASN A 15 14.70 10.09 -7.77
N ASP A 16 15.35 9.49 -6.77
CA ASP A 16 15.00 9.51 -5.35
C ASP A 16 14.92 10.94 -4.77
N SER A 17 15.51 11.93 -5.47
CA SER A 17 15.40 13.35 -5.13
C SER A 17 13.95 13.87 -5.11
N GLN A 18 12.99 13.17 -5.72
CA GLN A 18 11.58 13.51 -5.61
C GLN A 18 11.03 13.37 -4.19
N TRP A 19 11.56 12.44 -3.39
CA TRP A 19 11.16 12.23 -2.00
C TRP A 19 12.06 12.98 -1.02
N SER A 20 12.69 14.08 -1.46
CA SER A 20 13.55 14.89 -0.62
C SER A 20 12.74 15.88 0.24
N PRO A 21 13.32 16.37 1.35
CA PRO A 21 12.73 17.38 2.21
C PRO A 21 12.17 18.60 1.49
N ASN A 22 12.91 19.08 0.49
CA ASN A 22 12.57 20.28 -0.27
C ASN A 22 11.29 20.09 -1.10
N ASN A 23 10.91 18.84 -1.40
CA ASN A 23 9.76 18.51 -2.24
C ASN A 23 8.52 18.09 -1.44
N LEU A 24 8.61 17.93 -0.11
CA LEU A 24 7.49 17.41 0.71
C LEU A 24 6.20 18.19 0.50
N SER A 25 6.26 19.53 0.53
CA SER A 25 5.09 20.38 0.31
C SER A 25 4.50 20.24 -1.10
N TYR A 26 5.33 20.02 -2.11
CA TYR A 26 4.86 19.74 -3.47
C TYR A 26 4.19 18.36 -3.54
N MET A 27 4.82 17.33 -2.96
CA MET A 27 4.25 15.99 -2.86
C MET A 27 2.87 16.01 -2.20
N CYS A 28 2.70 16.71 -1.07
CA CYS A 28 1.41 16.82 -0.39
C CYS A 28 0.33 17.43 -1.30
N ARG A 29 0.64 18.54 -2.00
CA ARG A 29 -0.30 19.17 -2.92
C ARG A 29 -0.68 18.25 -4.07
N THR A 30 0.31 17.64 -4.72
CA THR A 30 0.08 16.71 -5.82
C THR A 30 -0.71 15.49 -5.36
N ALA A 31 -0.44 14.97 -4.17
CA ALA A 31 -1.19 13.87 -3.58
C ALA A 31 -2.64 14.25 -3.33
N ALA A 32 -2.91 15.44 -2.79
CA ALA A 32 -4.27 15.94 -2.57
C ALA A 32 -5.04 16.10 -3.89
N ASP A 33 -4.41 16.65 -4.93
CA ASP A 33 -5.04 16.85 -6.24
C ASP A 33 -5.37 15.51 -6.93
N LEU A 34 -4.49 14.52 -6.82
CA LEU A 34 -4.71 13.19 -7.39
C LEU A 34 -5.71 12.38 -6.57
N GLU A 35 -5.68 12.48 -5.24
CA GLU A 35 -6.69 11.90 -4.35
C GLU A 35 -8.08 12.44 -4.71
N SER A 36 -8.23 13.75 -4.88
CA SER A 36 -9.49 14.39 -5.28
C SER A 36 -10.01 13.85 -6.61
N GLN A 37 -9.13 13.56 -7.57
CA GLN A 37 -9.52 12.95 -8.85
C GLN A 37 -10.00 11.50 -8.69
N ILE A 38 -9.32 10.69 -7.87
CA ILE A 38 -9.74 9.31 -7.56
C ILE A 38 -11.10 9.33 -6.88
N ASP A 39 -11.25 10.18 -5.87
CA ASP A 39 -12.48 10.38 -5.11
C ASP A 39 -13.63 10.85 -6.00
N HIS A 40 -13.38 11.83 -6.87
CA HIS A 40 -14.38 12.33 -7.81
C HIS A 40 -14.88 11.23 -8.73
N TRP A 41 -13.98 10.41 -9.29
CA TRP A 41 -14.37 9.24 -10.07
C TRP A 41 -15.16 8.24 -9.22
N SER A 42 -14.72 7.95 -8.00
CA SER A 42 -15.35 6.97 -7.11
C SER A 42 -16.78 7.35 -6.74
N ARG A 43 -17.05 8.65 -6.55
CA ARG A 43 -18.39 9.20 -6.24
C ARG A 43 -19.31 9.28 -7.46
N ASN A 44 -18.79 9.55 -8.66
CA ASN A 44 -19.59 9.81 -9.86
C ASN A 44 -19.77 8.59 -10.77
N ARG A 45 -19.36 7.41 -10.32
CA ARG A 45 -19.48 6.20 -11.13
C ARG A 45 -20.90 5.65 -11.15
N PRO A 46 -21.31 4.97 -12.24
CA PRO A 46 -22.63 4.36 -12.34
C PRO A 46 -22.93 3.36 -11.22
N SER A 47 -24.19 3.28 -10.78
CA SER A 47 -24.64 2.37 -9.72
C SER A 47 -24.32 0.90 -10.00
N ILE A 48 -24.33 0.48 -11.27
CA ILE A 48 -23.99 -0.89 -11.69
C ILE A 48 -22.54 -1.29 -11.37
N ILE A 49 -21.63 -0.33 -11.21
CA ILE A 49 -20.24 -0.57 -10.81
C ILE A 49 -19.92 -0.04 -9.40
N HIS A 50 -20.96 0.18 -8.59
CA HIS A 50 -20.82 0.62 -7.21
C HIS A 50 -20.31 -0.51 -6.27
N PHE A 51 -19.58 -0.13 -5.24
CA PHE A 51 -18.80 -0.90 -4.27
C PHE A 51 -18.28 0.09 -3.23
N GLU A 52 -18.29 -0.33 -1.98
CA GLU A 52 -17.64 0.36 -0.86
C GLU A 52 -16.14 0.07 -0.88
N GLU A 53 -15.29 1.05 -0.58
CA GLU A 53 -13.84 0.89 -0.80
C GLU A 53 -13.18 -0.10 0.20
N TRP A 54 -13.72 -0.30 1.41
CA TRP A 54 -12.98 -0.98 2.51
C TRP A 54 -13.71 -2.06 3.31
N ASP A 55 -15.03 -2.16 3.23
CA ASP A 55 -15.79 -3.05 4.13
C ASP A 55 -15.76 -4.51 3.71
N SER A 56 -15.86 -4.79 2.41
CA SER A 56 -15.87 -6.15 1.90
C SER A 56 -15.50 -6.24 0.41
N ALA A 57 -14.95 -7.38 0.03
CA ALA A 57 -14.70 -7.71 -1.37
C ALA A 57 -16.06 -7.78 -2.11
N PRO A 58 -16.23 -7.04 -3.22
CA PRO A 58 -17.45 -7.09 -4.01
C PRO A 58 -17.71 -8.51 -4.54
N ARG A 59 -19.00 -8.85 -4.66
CA ARG A 59 -19.41 -10.18 -5.15
C ARG A 59 -19.17 -10.38 -6.64
N PHE A 60 -19.18 -9.30 -7.42
CA PHE A 60 -19.05 -9.36 -8.87
C PHE A 60 -17.62 -9.07 -9.29
N GLU A 61 -17.13 -9.82 -10.28
CA GLU A 61 -15.74 -9.71 -10.76
C GLU A 61 -15.38 -8.29 -11.20
N LEU A 62 -16.28 -7.60 -11.91
CA LEU A 62 -16.03 -6.24 -12.37
C LEU A 62 -15.81 -5.25 -11.22
N THR A 63 -16.72 -5.23 -10.24
CA THR A 63 -16.62 -4.33 -9.09
C THR A 63 -15.45 -4.70 -8.20
N TYR A 64 -15.15 -5.99 -8.07
CA TYR A 64 -13.96 -6.48 -7.38
C TYR A 64 -12.66 -5.96 -8.03
N ASN A 65 -12.51 -6.11 -9.35
CA ASN A 65 -11.33 -5.62 -10.07
C ASN A 65 -11.20 -4.09 -9.99
N LEU A 66 -12.31 -3.36 -10.05
CA LEU A 66 -12.31 -1.90 -9.90
C LEU A 66 -11.91 -1.47 -8.47
N GLN A 67 -12.43 -2.12 -7.43
CA GLN A 67 -12.02 -1.86 -6.04
C GLN A 67 -10.53 -2.13 -5.85
N ALA A 68 -10.05 -3.30 -6.31
CA ALA A 68 -8.64 -3.65 -6.26
C ALA A 68 -7.76 -2.61 -6.99
N ARG A 69 -8.24 -2.08 -8.11
CA ARG A 69 -7.55 -1.03 -8.86
C ARG A 69 -7.50 0.29 -8.11
N VAL A 70 -8.59 0.73 -7.49
CA VAL A 70 -8.60 1.93 -6.64
C VAL A 70 -7.61 1.80 -5.49
N LEU A 71 -7.65 0.66 -4.78
CA LEU A 71 -6.72 0.39 -3.69
C LEU A 71 -5.26 0.40 -4.16
N GLN A 72 -4.97 -0.16 -5.35
CA GLN A 72 -3.62 -0.11 -5.91
C GLN A 72 -3.15 1.33 -6.20
N LEU A 73 -4.02 2.16 -6.77
CA LEU A 73 -3.70 3.57 -7.07
C LEU A 73 -3.46 4.36 -5.79
N ARG A 74 -4.33 4.20 -4.79
CA ARG A 74 -4.16 4.81 -3.46
C ARG A 74 -2.86 4.34 -2.80
N SER A 75 -2.56 3.04 -2.88
CA SER A 75 -1.30 2.47 -2.37
C SER A 75 -0.09 3.14 -3.02
N TRP A 76 -0.09 3.31 -4.34
CA TRP A 76 0.98 4.00 -5.04
C TRP A 76 1.04 5.48 -4.69
N LEU A 77 -0.10 6.16 -4.59
CA LEU A 77 -0.16 7.58 -4.25
C LEU A 77 0.45 7.88 -2.87
N TYR A 78 0.18 7.04 -1.88
CA TYR A 78 0.54 7.33 -0.49
C TYR A 78 1.84 6.68 0.00
N ARG A 79 2.27 5.56 -0.59
CA ARG A 79 3.52 4.86 -0.19
C ARG A 79 4.77 5.76 -0.10
N PRO A 80 4.97 6.78 -0.96
CA PRO A 80 6.12 7.68 -0.86
C PRO A 80 6.22 8.42 0.47
N PHE A 81 5.10 8.66 1.17
CA PHE A 81 5.12 9.35 2.46
C PHE A 81 5.66 8.45 3.58
N VAL A 82 5.45 7.13 3.50
CA VAL A 82 6.08 6.17 4.43
C VAL A 82 7.57 6.05 4.12
N TYR A 83 7.95 6.00 2.85
CA TYR A 83 9.36 6.04 2.45
C TYR A 83 10.04 7.31 2.99
N TYR A 84 9.41 8.48 2.78
CA TYR A 84 9.90 9.74 3.30
C TYR A 84 10.15 9.68 4.80
N ALA A 85 9.17 9.20 5.58
CA ALA A 85 9.26 9.06 7.02
C ALA A 85 10.41 8.15 7.48
N ILE A 86 10.62 7.04 6.77
CA ILE A 86 11.69 6.08 7.06
C ILE A 86 13.07 6.70 6.81
N HIS A 87 13.23 7.42 5.70
CA HIS A 87 14.54 7.84 5.21
C HIS A 87 14.99 9.24 5.68
N HIS A 88 14.10 10.07 6.22
CA HIS A 88 14.41 11.44 6.64
C HIS A 88 14.17 11.65 8.14
N ASP A 89 14.70 12.73 8.70
CA ASP A 89 14.48 13.06 10.11
C ASP A 89 13.00 13.25 10.39
N SER A 90 12.53 12.61 11.48
CA SER A 90 11.11 12.56 11.83
C SER A 90 10.53 13.95 12.13
N GLY A 91 11.35 14.95 12.43
CA GLY A 91 10.90 16.33 12.70
C GLY A 91 10.03 16.93 11.59
N GLN A 92 10.45 16.81 10.33
CA GLN A 92 9.73 17.46 9.22
C GLN A 92 8.40 16.80 8.86
N ILE A 93 8.32 15.46 8.93
CA ILE A 93 7.02 14.80 8.79
C ILE A 93 6.16 15.04 10.03
N ASN A 94 6.78 15.15 11.22
CA ASN A 94 6.07 15.43 12.45
C ASN A 94 5.49 16.85 12.52
N GLU A 95 6.01 17.78 11.74
CA GLU A 95 5.49 19.15 11.64
C GLU A 95 4.47 19.32 10.50
N ASN A 96 4.40 18.37 9.55
CA ASN A 96 3.52 18.45 8.38
C ASN A 96 2.31 17.50 8.50
N GLU A 97 1.16 18.03 8.94
CA GLU A 97 -0.05 17.24 9.17
C GLU A 97 -0.60 16.54 7.91
N GLU A 98 -0.49 17.15 6.72
CA GLU A 98 -0.92 16.49 5.48
C GLU A 98 0.00 15.32 5.12
N ALA A 99 1.30 15.46 5.32
CA ALA A 99 2.24 14.36 5.10
C ALA A 99 1.96 13.19 6.05
N LYS A 100 1.70 13.46 7.35
CA LYS A 100 1.27 12.43 8.30
C LYS A 100 -0.03 11.74 7.89
N LYS A 101 -1.00 12.50 7.42
CA LYS A 101 -2.30 11.98 6.95
C LYS A 101 -2.10 11.04 5.77
N PHE A 102 -1.31 11.41 4.77
CA PHE A 102 -1.03 10.52 3.64
C PHE A 102 -0.20 9.30 4.05
N MET A 103 0.77 9.46 4.94
CA MET A 103 1.51 8.33 5.53
C MET A 103 0.57 7.32 6.21
N ARG A 104 -0.38 7.79 7.03
CA ARG A 104 -1.40 6.91 7.66
C ARG A 104 -2.24 6.18 6.61
N LYS A 105 -2.72 6.90 5.59
CA LYS A 105 -3.46 6.28 4.47
C LYS A 105 -2.66 5.22 3.73
N ALA A 106 -1.33 5.37 3.61
CA ALA A 106 -0.47 4.36 3.01
C ALA A 106 -0.40 3.07 3.85
N ILE A 107 -0.38 3.22 5.17
CA ILE A 107 -0.41 2.11 6.12
C ILE A 107 -1.78 1.41 6.03
N GLU A 108 -2.87 2.16 6.07
CA GLU A 108 -4.24 1.62 5.89
C GLU A 108 -4.38 0.85 4.57
N CYS A 109 -3.88 1.41 3.46
CA CYS A 109 -3.86 0.72 2.17
C CYS A 109 -3.08 -0.60 2.25
N SER A 110 -1.96 -0.61 2.98
CA SER A 110 -1.16 -1.83 3.17
C SER A 110 -1.92 -2.90 3.95
N PHE A 111 -2.70 -2.50 4.94
CA PHE A 111 -3.55 -3.42 5.72
C PHE A 111 -4.64 -4.02 4.82
N HIS A 112 -5.32 -3.19 4.04
CA HIS A 112 -6.35 -3.65 3.10
C HIS A 112 -5.79 -4.57 2.01
N MET A 113 -4.58 -4.28 1.50
CA MET A 113 -3.91 -5.14 0.52
C MET A 113 -3.62 -6.54 1.10
N ILE A 114 -3.08 -6.60 2.32
CA ILE A 114 -2.74 -7.86 3.00
C ILE A 114 -4.00 -8.66 3.36
N ASN A 115 -5.06 -7.99 3.82
CA ASN A 115 -6.30 -8.62 4.27
C ASN A 115 -7.27 -8.97 3.13
N SER A 116 -6.95 -8.62 1.88
CA SER A 116 -7.83 -8.91 0.74
C SER A 116 -8.02 -10.42 0.58
N LYS A 117 -9.28 -10.87 0.65
CA LYS A 117 -9.67 -12.30 0.54
C LYS A 117 -9.38 -12.91 -0.84
N ALA A 118 -9.22 -12.09 -1.85
CA ALA A 118 -8.89 -12.56 -3.20
C ALA A 118 -7.46 -13.08 -3.34
N THR A 119 -6.64 -12.93 -2.30
CA THR A 119 -5.35 -13.60 -2.18
C THR A 119 -5.44 -15.12 -2.17
N GLN A 120 -6.63 -15.72 -2.11
CA GLN A 120 -6.83 -17.18 -2.09
C GLN A 120 -7.61 -17.71 -3.31
N HIS A 121 -7.98 -16.85 -4.25
CA HIS A 121 -8.69 -17.25 -5.46
C HIS A 121 -7.84 -17.03 -6.71
N ARG A 122 -7.91 -18.00 -7.62
CA ARG A 122 -7.19 -17.93 -8.89
C ARG A 122 -7.98 -17.09 -9.88
N HIS A 123 -7.40 -15.99 -10.35
CA HIS A 123 -7.93 -15.13 -11.40
C HIS A 123 -6.75 -14.47 -12.16
N HIS A 124 -7.03 -13.81 -13.28
CA HIS A 124 -5.98 -13.21 -14.13
C HIS A 124 -5.10 -12.16 -13.42
N GLY A 125 -5.58 -11.62 -12.29
CA GLY A 125 -4.88 -10.62 -11.48
C GLY A 125 -4.17 -11.17 -10.25
N THR A 126 -4.25 -12.47 -9.95
CA THR A 126 -3.74 -13.06 -8.69
C THR A 126 -2.27 -12.72 -8.44
N TRP A 127 -1.43 -12.79 -9.49
CA TRP A 127 0.00 -12.47 -9.36
C TRP A 127 0.25 -11.00 -8.97
N PHE A 128 -0.52 -10.06 -9.53
CA PHE A 128 -0.42 -8.64 -9.17
C PHE A 128 -0.85 -8.41 -7.72
N VAL A 129 -1.90 -9.09 -7.28
CA VAL A 129 -2.38 -9.04 -5.88
C VAL A 129 -1.29 -9.57 -4.94
N ALA A 130 -0.71 -10.73 -5.23
CA ALA A 130 0.35 -11.33 -4.41
C ALA A 130 1.58 -10.42 -4.29
N ARG A 131 2.01 -9.77 -5.38
CA ARG A 131 3.07 -8.76 -5.35
C ARG A 131 2.70 -7.52 -4.53
N GLY A 132 1.43 -7.13 -4.57
CA GLY A 132 0.88 -6.08 -3.75
C GLY A 132 1.00 -6.42 -2.26
N VAL A 133 0.55 -7.61 -1.85
CA VAL A 133 0.69 -8.13 -0.48
C VAL A 133 2.16 -8.11 -0.03
N LEU A 134 3.07 -8.66 -0.84
CA LEU A 134 4.49 -8.66 -0.52
C LEU A 134 5.05 -7.23 -0.35
N SER A 135 4.68 -6.33 -1.27
CA SER A 135 5.14 -4.93 -1.21
C SER A 135 4.64 -4.21 0.04
N SER A 136 3.38 -4.45 0.42
CA SER A 136 2.77 -3.90 1.63
C SER A 136 3.41 -4.47 2.90
N ALA A 137 3.67 -5.78 2.95
CA ALA A 137 4.35 -6.42 4.07
C ALA A 137 5.78 -5.89 4.26
N LEU A 138 6.54 -5.74 3.16
CA LEU A 138 7.87 -5.15 3.19
C LEU A 138 7.85 -3.67 3.62
N LEU A 139 6.82 -2.91 3.23
CA LEU A 139 6.66 -1.53 3.68
C LEU A 139 6.42 -1.46 5.19
N ILE A 140 5.58 -2.34 5.74
CA ILE A 140 5.34 -2.46 7.19
C ILE A 140 6.64 -2.83 7.91
N ILE A 141 7.35 -3.86 7.46
CA ILE A 141 8.65 -4.26 8.02
C ILE A 141 9.63 -3.09 8.02
N ALA A 142 9.72 -2.35 6.92
CA ALA A 142 10.62 -1.20 6.82
C ALA A 142 10.23 -0.08 7.80
N ALA A 143 8.93 0.18 7.97
CA ALA A 143 8.41 1.17 8.90
C ALA A 143 8.67 0.79 10.37
N VAL A 144 8.46 -0.48 10.74
CA VAL A 144 8.78 -1.01 12.08
C VAL A 144 10.28 -0.91 12.34
N LYS A 145 11.10 -1.39 11.40
CA LYS A 145 12.56 -1.38 11.52
C LYS A 145 13.15 0.02 11.66
N ALA A 146 12.54 1.02 11.01
CA ALA A 146 13.03 2.38 11.06
C ALA A 146 12.98 2.99 12.47
N ASP A 147 12.10 2.49 13.34
CA ASP A 147 11.94 2.92 14.74
C ASP A 147 11.86 4.45 14.91
N LYS A 148 10.91 5.07 14.18
CA LYS A 148 10.69 6.53 14.15
C LYS A 148 9.31 6.94 14.68
N GLY A 149 8.74 6.15 15.60
CA GLY A 149 7.35 6.33 16.06
C GLY A 149 6.29 5.94 15.02
N LEU A 150 6.70 5.26 13.94
CA LEU A 150 5.77 4.74 12.92
C LEU A 150 4.96 3.54 13.42
N VAL A 151 5.49 2.84 14.41
CA VAL A 151 4.87 1.66 15.02
C VAL A 151 3.52 2.01 15.66
N ASP A 152 3.34 3.24 16.15
CA ASP A 152 2.08 3.71 16.73
C ASP A 152 0.90 3.67 15.74
N TYR A 153 1.20 3.73 14.44
CA TYR A 153 0.20 3.62 13.37
C TYR A 153 0.00 2.18 12.88
N LEU A 154 0.79 1.23 13.39
CA LEU A 154 0.89 -0.15 12.92
C LEU A 154 0.30 -1.13 13.94
N ALA A 155 -1.00 -0.96 14.27
CA ALA A 155 -1.70 -1.88 15.16
C ALA A 155 -1.64 -3.32 14.61
N ASP A 156 -1.27 -4.27 15.49
CA ASP A 156 -1.20 -5.70 15.21
C ASP A 156 -0.38 -6.07 13.97
N TRP A 157 0.69 -5.30 13.69
CA TRP A 157 1.58 -5.57 12.55
C TRP A 157 2.16 -6.99 12.51
N PRO A 158 2.46 -7.68 13.64
CA PRO A 158 2.93 -9.07 13.57
C PRO A 158 1.88 -10.00 12.95
N ASP A 159 0.60 -9.80 13.26
CA ASP A 159 -0.51 -10.61 12.75
C ASP A 159 -0.77 -10.32 11.27
N LEU A 160 -0.61 -9.06 10.85
CA LEU A 160 -0.64 -8.68 9.44
C LEU A 160 0.48 -9.35 8.65
N LEU A 161 1.69 -9.42 9.21
CA LEU A 161 2.79 -10.14 8.56
C LEU A 161 2.50 -11.64 8.50
N ASP A 162 1.89 -12.25 9.51
CA ASP A 162 1.46 -13.64 9.43
C ASP A 162 0.42 -13.84 8.32
N GLN A 163 -0.50 -12.90 8.15
CA GLN A 163 -1.46 -12.93 7.06
C GLN A 163 -0.78 -12.85 5.70
N ALA A 164 0.21 -11.97 5.53
CA ALA A 164 0.99 -11.87 4.29
C ALA A 164 1.81 -13.13 4.00
N ILE A 165 2.40 -13.74 5.03
CA ILE A 165 3.13 -15.01 4.94
C ILE A 165 2.16 -16.11 4.51
N ARG A 166 1.01 -16.27 5.19
CA ARG A 166 -0.02 -17.26 4.83
C ARG A 166 -0.48 -17.12 3.39
N SER A 167 -0.78 -15.89 2.94
CA SER A 167 -1.17 -15.61 1.56
C SER A 167 -0.07 -15.97 0.56
N SER A 168 1.21 -15.75 0.89
CA SER A 168 2.33 -16.11 0.02
C SER A 168 2.57 -17.63 0.00
N THR A 169 2.46 -18.29 1.15
CA THR A 169 2.57 -19.75 1.30
C THR A 169 1.48 -20.48 0.53
N HIS A 170 0.25 -19.93 0.51
CA HIS A 170 -0.87 -20.53 -0.22
C HIS A 170 -0.54 -20.79 -1.69
N TRP A 171 0.19 -19.89 -2.34
CA TRP A 171 0.59 -20.01 -3.75
C TRP A 171 1.98 -20.62 -3.96
N ALA A 172 2.67 -21.07 -2.90
CA ALA A 172 4.07 -21.50 -2.98
C ALA A 172 4.32 -22.70 -3.92
N SER A 173 3.32 -23.58 -4.05
CA SER A 173 3.38 -24.73 -4.98
C SER A 173 3.27 -24.32 -6.45
N GLU A 174 2.60 -23.20 -6.73
CA GLU A 174 2.35 -22.69 -8.08
C GLU A 174 3.38 -21.63 -8.51
N ALA A 175 3.99 -20.93 -7.56
CA ALA A 175 4.87 -19.80 -7.79
C ALA A 175 6.06 -19.82 -6.83
N ARG A 176 7.24 -20.16 -7.38
CA ARG A 176 8.48 -20.30 -6.60
C ARG A 176 8.93 -18.99 -5.94
N ASP A 177 8.70 -17.86 -6.61
CA ASP A 177 8.97 -16.53 -6.07
C ASP A 177 8.13 -16.23 -4.82
N LEU A 178 6.87 -16.68 -4.77
CA LEU A 178 6.02 -16.55 -3.57
C LEU A 178 6.45 -17.49 -2.44
N ALA A 179 6.97 -18.68 -2.75
CA ALA A 179 7.60 -19.54 -1.77
C ALA A 179 8.80 -18.85 -1.10
N TYR A 180 9.68 -18.22 -1.90
CA TYR A 180 10.79 -17.42 -1.37
C TYR A 180 10.30 -16.21 -0.58
N ALA A 181 9.28 -15.51 -1.06
CA ALA A 181 8.71 -14.35 -0.39
C ALA A 181 8.21 -14.71 1.02
N ALA A 182 7.53 -15.84 1.18
CA ALA A 182 7.06 -16.33 2.49
C ALA A 182 8.22 -16.54 3.48
N VAL A 183 9.31 -17.19 3.03
CA VAL A 183 10.50 -17.43 3.86
C VAL A 183 11.18 -16.12 4.23
N VAL A 184 11.35 -15.19 3.28
CA VAL A 184 11.96 -13.88 3.53
C VAL A 184 11.14 -13.08 4.55
N LEU A 185 9.82 -13.03 4.39
CA LEU A 185 8.94 -12.32 5.31
C LEU A 185 9.00 -12.94 6.72
N ALA A 186 9.00 -14.26 6.84
CA ALA A 186 9.12 -14.94 8.14
C ALA A 186 10.43 -14.60 8.85
N ASN A 187 11.56 -14.70 8.14
CA ASN A 187 12.88 -14.37 8.69
C ASN A 187 13.01 -12.90 9.10
N LEU A 188 12.41 -11.98 8.34
CA LEU A 188 12.42 -10.57 8.67
C LEU A 188 11.52 -10.26 9.86
N LYS A 189 10.35 -10.91 9.96
CA LYS A 189 9.45 -10.79 11.12
C LYS A 189 10.14 -11.27 12.39
N GLU A 190 10.75 -12.45 12.36
CA GLU A 190 11.44 -13.03 13.53
C GLU A 190 12.47 -12.06 14.11
N LYS A 191 13.30 -11.45 13.24
CA LYS A 191 14.32 -10.47 13.64
C LYS A 191 13.77 -9.17 14.24
N LEU A 192 12.50 -8.84 14.00
CA LEU A 192 11.85 -7.65 14.57
C LEU A 192 11.12 -7.95 15.88
N CYS A 193 10.84 -9.22 16.17
CA CYS A 193 10.14 -9.66 17.39
C CYS A 193 11.11 -10.11 18.50
N THR A 194 12.39 -10.29 18.20
CA THR A 194 13.49 -10.53 19.15
C THR A 194 14.16 -9.24 19.57
#